data_AF-A0AAW4QZD5-F1
#
_entry.id   AF-A0AAW4QZD5-F1
#
_cell.length_a   1.000
_cell.length_b   1.000
_cell.length_c   1.000
_cell.angle_alpha   90.00
_cell.angle_beta   90.00
_cell.angle_gamma   90.00
#
_symmetry.space_group_name_H-M   'P 1'
#
loop_
_entity.id
_entity.type
_entity.pdbx_description
1 polymer ?
#
loop_
_entity_poly.entity_id
_entity_poly.type
_entity_poly.pdbx_seq_one_letter_code
_entity_poly.pdbx_strand_id
1 'polypeptide(L)'
;MHEKLMQKIADYLEEWCGDSSERIISEVKEFGDTDVDSIFFMEIIGVIEEEMEIIIPVKKVHKRVKSSFKGFCELIAELLEGK
;
A
#
# COMPACT_ATOMS: atom_id res chain seq x y z
N MET A 1 11.11 -3.00 -7.15
CA MET A 1 9.88 -3.03 -6.34
C MET A 1 9.27 -4.42 -6.49
N HIS A 2 9.03 -5.14 -5.41
CA HIS A 2 8.52 -6.50 -5.48
C HIS A 2 7.10 -6.49 -6.04
N GLU A 3 6.90 -6.92 -7.29
CA GLU A 3 5.58 -7.00 -7.94
C GLU A 3 4.56 -7.76 -7.06
N LYS A 4 5.04 -8.76 -6.31
CA LYS A 4 4.25 -9.51 -5.33
C LYS A 4 3.74 -8.65 -4.16
N LEU A 5 4.54 -7.70 -3.67
CA LEU A 5 4.14 -6.81 -2.58
C LEU A 5 3.06 -5.84 -3.04
N MET A 6 3.26 -5.23 -4.22
CA MET A 6 2.23 -4.35 -4.80
C MET A 6 0.92 -5.09 -5.02
N GLN A 7 0.97 -6.28 -5.62
CA GLN A 7 -0.24 -7.07 -5.82
C GLN A 7 -0.94 -7.35 -4.48
N LYS A 8 -0.18 -7.81 -3.48
CA LYS A 8 -0.73 -8.11 -2.15
C LYS A 8 -1.39 -6.89 -1.49
N ILE A 9 -0.79 -5.71 -1.58
CA ILE A 9 -1.38 -4.47 -1.03
C ILE A 9 -2.63 -4.06 -1.82
N ALA A 10 -2.62 -4.20 -3.15
CA ALA A 10 -3.79 -3.94 -3.98
C ALA A 10 -4.95 -4.90 -3.65
N ASP A 11 -4.64 -6.18 -3.40
CA ASP A 11 -5.63 -7.19 -3.00
C ASP A 11 -6.27 -6.83 -1.64
N TYR A 12 -5.50 -6.29 -0.68
CA TYR A 12 -6.07 -5.80 0.58
C TYR A 12 -7.00 -4.60 0.38
N LEU A 13 -6.65 -3.66 -0.50
CA LEU A 13 -7.51 -2.53 -0.81
C LEU A 13 -8.82 -2.99 -1.46
N GLU A 14 -8.78 -4.04 -2.27
CA GLU A 14 -10.00 -4.62 -2.84
C GLU A 14 -10.85 -5.32 -1.79
N GLU A 15 -10.23 -6.18 -0.97
CA GLU A 15 -10.94 -6.97 0.04
C GLU A 15 -11.58 -6.10 1.14
N TRP A 16 -10.87 -5.07 1.60
CA TRP A 16 -11.28 -4.29 2.77
C TRP A 16 -11.95 -2.97 2.41
N CYS A 17 -11.61 -2.37 1.28
CA CYS A 17 -12.09 -1.03 0.90
C CYS A 17 -12.90 -1.03 -0.41
N GLY A 18 -12.91 -2.15 -1.16
CA GLY A 18 -13.59 -2.25 -2.45
C GLY A 18 -12.90 -1.49 -3.58
N ASP A 19 -11.65 -1.05 -3.41
CA ASP A 19 -10.87 -0.42 -4.49
C ASP A 19 -10.21 -1.51 -5.35
N SER A 20 -10.54 -1.52 -6.64
CA SER A 20 -10.19 -2.63 -7.54
C SER A 20 -8.67 -2.82 -7.66
N SER A 21 -8.19 -4.01 -7.28
CA SER A 21 -6.78 -4.37 -7.42
C SER A 21 -6.34 -4.33 -8.89
N GLU A 22 -7.19 -4.81 -9.80
CA GLU A 22 -6.95 -4.78 -11.24
C GLU A 22 -6.74 -3.35 -11.75
N ARG A 23 -7.62 -2.42 -11.36
CA ARG A 23 -7.50 -0.99 -11.69
C ARG A 23 -6.18 -0.44 -11.19
N ILE A 24 -5.90 -0.61 -9.89
CA ILE A 24 -4.70 -0.09 -9.22
C ILE A 24 -3.43 -0.58 -9.95
N ILE A 25 -3.33 -1.88 -10.19
CA ILE A 25 -2.14 -2.48 -10.81
C ILE A 25 -2.00 -2.04 -12.26
N SER A 26 -3.10 -1.91 -13.01
CA SER A 26 -3.07 -1.40 -14.38
C SER A 26 -2.56 0.04 -14.43
N GLU A 27 -3.11 0.93 -13.59
CA GLU A 27 -2.71 2.34 -13.54
C GLU A 27 -1.25 2.50 -13.10
N VAL A 28 -0.78 1.72 -12.12
CA VAL A 28 0.63 1.74 -11.71
C VAL A 28 1.55 1.28 -12.85
N LYS A 29 1.14 0.29 -13.65
CA LYS A 29 1.93 -0.15 -14.81
C LYS A 29 1.98 0.89 -15.92
N GLU A 30 0.87 1.59 -16.16
CA GLU A 30 0.75 2.57 -17.24
C GLU A 30 1.38 3.92 -16.87
N PHE A 31 1.08 4.44 -15.68
CA PHE A 31 1.45 5.78 -15.24
C PHE A 31 2.60 5.80 -14.23
N GLY A 32 3.00 4.64 -13.71
CA GLY A 32 4.04 4.51 -12.71
C GLY A 32 3.58 4.75 -11.27
N ASP A 33 2.33 5.16 -11.06
CA ASP A 33 1.65 5.34 -9.76
C ASP A 33 0.13 5.44 -9.97
N THR A 34 -0.64 5.38 -8.88
CA THR A 34 -2.08 5.69 -8.85
C THR A 34 -2.47 6.35 -7.53
N ASP A 35 -3.52 7.16 -7.57
CA ASP A 35 -4.15 7.72 -6.39
C ASP A 35 -5.14 6.73 -5.77
N VAL A 36 -4.97 6.51 -4.47
CA VAL A 36 -5.86 5.75 -3.59
C VAL A 36 -6.28 6.68 -2.45
N ASP A 37 -7.52 6.55 -1.96
CA ASP A 37 -7.96 7.34 -0.83
C ASP A 37 -7.08 7.06 0.39
N SER A 38 -6.54 8.13 0.96
CA SER A 38 -5.68 8.08 2.14
C SER A 38 -6.32 7.34 3.32
N ILE A 39 -7.65 7.30 3.43
CA ILE A 39 -8.35 6.55 4.48
C ILE A 39 -8.22 5.04 4.27
N PHE A 40 -8.18 4.56 3.03
CA PHE A 40 -8.07 3.12 2.74
C PHE A 40 -6.73 2.55 3.21
N PHE A 41 -5.64 3.31 3.09
CA PHE A 41 -4.37 2.90 3.69
C PHE A 41 -4.47 2.70 5.20
N MET A 42 -5.26 3.53 5.88
CA MET A 42 -5.44 3.43 7.33
C MET A 42 -6.26 2.20 7.73
N GLU A 43 -7.21 1.79 6.89
CA GLU A 43 -8.06 0.62 7.13
C GLU A 43 -7.27 -0.69 7.00
N ILE A 44 -6.28 -0.75 6.10
CA ILE A 44 -5.50 -1.98 5.86
C ILE A 44 -4.21 -2.08 6.68
N ILE A 45 -3.76 -1.01 7.35
CA ILE A 45 -2.51 -1.02 8.13
C ILE A 45 -2.48 -2.17 9.15
N GLY A 46 -3.56 -2.36 9.91
CA GLY A 46 -3.60 -3.38 10.96
C GLY A 46 -3.38 -4.79 10.42
N VAL A 47 -4.01 -5.12 9.29
CA VAL A 47 -3.86 -6.43 8.62
C VAL A 47 -2.43 -6.60 8.11
N ILE A 48 -1.86 -5.56 7.52
CA ILE A 48 -0.48 -5.61 7.00
C ILE A 48 0.53 -5.78 8.15
N GLU A 49 0.38 -5.05 9.26
CA GLU A 49 1.24 -5.16 10.43
C GLU A 49 1.21 -6.57 11.02
N GLU A 50 0.02 -7.17 11.13
CA GLU A 50 -0.15 -8.53 11.64
C GLU A 50 0.47 -9.57 10.70
N GLU A 51 0.14 -9.55 9.41
CA GLU A 51 0.59 -10.57 8.47
C GLU A 51 2.07 -10.48 8.10
N MET A 52 2.62 -9.26 8.05
CA MET A 52 4.01 -9.04 7.67
C MET A 52 4.94 -8.87 8.89
N GLU A 53 4.36 -8.90 10.10
CA GLU A 53 5.04 -8.72 11.38
C GLU A 53 5.88 -7.42 11.42
N ILE A 54 5.38 -6.33 10.83
CA ILE A 54 6.04 -5.02 10.81
C ILE A 54 5.23 -3.99 11.62
N ILE A 55 5.81 -2.83 11.87
CA ILE A 55 5.11 -1.68 12.45
C ILE A 55 5.13 -0.56 11.42
N ILE A 56 3.96 -0.08 10.99
CA ILE A 56 3.76 1.01 10.04
C ILE A 56 3.41 2.28 10.81
N PRO A 57 4.35 3.25 10.96
CA PRO A 57 4.04 4.47 11.68
C PRO A 57 3.07 5.32 10.86
N VAL A 58 1.83 5.51 11.36
CA VAL A 58 0.80 6.37 10.75
C VAL A 58 1.32 7.77 10.38
N LYS A 59 2.20 8.33 11.22
CA LYS A 59 2.85 9.62 10.96
C LYS A 59 3.69 9.62 9.67
N LYS A 60 4.31 8.49 9.29
CA LYS A 60 5.05 8.36 8.02
C LYS A 60 4.08 8.27 6.84
N VAL A 61 2.97 7.55 6.99
CA VAL A 61 1.91 7.45 5.97
C VAL A 61 1.37 8.84 5.63
N HIS A 62 0.89 9.60 6.61
CA HIS A 62 0.36 10.96 6.37
C HIS A 62 1.37 11.93 5.74
N LYS A 63 2.66 11.81 6.09
CA LYS A 63 3.69 12.75 5.60
C LYS A 63 4.19 12.42 4.19
N ARG A 64 4.36 11.13 3.89
CA ARG A 64 5.07 10.67 2.68
C ARG A 64 4.13 10.10 1.62
N VAL A 65 3.09 9.39 2.03
CA VAL A 65 2.22 8.61 1.13
C VAL A 65 1.13 9.51 0.56
N LYS A 66 0.43 10.27 1.42
CA LYS A 66 -0.77 11.03 1.03
C LYS A 66 -1.78 10.12 0.33
N SER A 67 -1.88 10.18 -0.99
CA SER A 67 -2.72 9.35 -1.86
C SER A 67 -1.93 8.38 -2.76
N SER A 68 -0.59 8.45 -2.76
CA SER A 68 0.25 7.66 -3.66
C SER A 68 0.31 6.19 -3.25
N PHE A 69 -0.29 5.31 -4.05
CA PHE A 69 -0.23 3.87 -3.83
C PHE A 69 1.22 3.35 -3.88
N LYS A 70 2.00 3.80 -4.86
CA LYS A 70 3.41 3.41 -4.96
C LYS A 70 4.20 3.90 -3.75
N GLY A 71 3.97 5.13 -3.31
CA GLY A 71 4.61 5.68 -2.12
C GLY A 71 4.29 4.86 -0.86
N PHE A 72 3.08 4.31 -0.76
CA PHE A 72 2.72 3.37 0.31
C PHE A 72 3.48 2.05 0.21
N CYS A 73 3.53 1.45 -0.98
CA CYS A 73 4.26 0.21 -1.23
C CYS A 73 5.76 0.34 -0.94
N GLU A 74 6.37 1.47 -1.33
CA GLU A 74 7.77 1.79 -1.04
C GLU A 74 8.02 1.91 0.47
N LEU A 75 7.13 2.57 1.21
CA LEU A 75 7.22 2.66 2.66
C LEU A 75 7.20 1.27 3.31
N ILE A 76 6.32 0.38 2.87
CA ILE A 76 6.23 -0.99 3.40
C ILE A 76 7.49 -1.79 3.05
N ALA A 77 7.98 -1.68 1.81
CA ALA A 77 9.21 -2.34 1.40
C ALA A 77 10.41 -1.92 2.26
N GLU A 78 10.57 -0.63 2.55
CA GLU A 78 11.63 -0.12 3.44
C GLU A 78 11.53 -0.66 4.86
N LEU A 79 10.32 -0.82 5.39
CA LEU A 79 10.10 -1.38 6.73
C LEU A 79 10.42 -2.88 6.78
N LEU A 80 10.21 -3.59 5.67
CA LEU A 80 10.56 -5.01 5.52
C LEU A 80 12.07 -5.23 5.34
N GLU A 81 12.76 -4.36 4.62
CA GLU A 81 14.22 -4.43 4.42
C GLU A 81 15.00 -4.00 5.66
N GLY A 82 14.42 -3.11 6.49
CA GLY A 82 14.99 -2.68 7.76
C GLY A 82 14.78 -3.65 8.93
N LYS A 83 14.19 -4.81 8.66
CA LYS A 83 13.97 -5.92 9.59
C LYS A 83 15.22 -6.79 9.70
#